data_AF-A0A1G9E5M8-F1
#
_entry.id   AF-A0A1G9E5M8-F1
#
_cell.length_a   1.000
_cell.length_b   1.000
_cell.length_c   1.000
_cell.angle_alpha   90.00
_cell.angle_beta   90.00
_cell.angle_gamma   90.00
#
_symmetry.space_group_name_H-M   'P 1'
#
loop_
_entity.id
_entity.type
_entity.pdbx_description
1 polymer ?
#
loop_
_entity_poly.entity_id
_entity_poly.type
_entity_poly.pdbx_seq_one_letter_code
_entity_poly.pdbx_strand_id
1 'polypeptide(L)'
;MLRLWAKRLLITLLAVILLAVCSVLGWIWQPFDRTAWRVSLPVGSGIQVRVVPILMLATSPAGRWWLDHKGFSLHQGEIRLYDADGLRVHCKNCALQAKSISDQPVVLASVELWLKLDGQQLKGYLLADAAHKPFKIYFDGTVTMRSLRLQWALPTTPLASLLEPLRSHSTTIAQAQVTGVLSATGTLRWPRQSWSAQPQLAQLAVHGLDLSTVTTPVLRYDCPLLDERKHPEKMQWIPHDKMGRWLPMAVIIAEDAEFRHHPGYVLAQMQQLLGKESAEKAVGGSTLTQQVVKYMFTNGARTWQRKIEELLYAVQLEGTLDKTQILDLYLNTVDWGPGLCGAYAASTYYFDRQPAQLNPLQAAWLAGIIRNPHRAWKQQFMAQQPQLERAESILRYMPESARKQPGSLNFRAPAAK
;
A
#
# COMPACT_ATOMS: atom_id res chain seq x y z
N MET A 1 50.98 -29.20 -45.44
CA MET A 1 49.88 -28.23 -45.69
C MET A 1 48.68 -28.41 -44.76
N LEU A 2 48.21 -29.65 -44.49
CA LEU A 2 47.05 -29.93 -43.64
C LEU A 2 47.13 -29.34 -42.21
N ARG A 3 48.31 -29.40 -41.56
CA ARG A 3 48.54 -28.84 -40.21
C ARG A 3 48.46 -27.31 -40.15
N LEU A 4 48.85 -26.62 -41.21
CA LEU A 4 48.76 -25.15 -41.31
C LEU A 4 47.32 -24.70 -41.54
N TRP A 5 46.57 -25.44 -42.35
CA TRP A 5 45.13 -25.23 -42.55
C TRP A 5 44.33 -25.48 -41.26
N ALA A 6 44.60 -26.57 -40.54
CA ALA A 6 43.96 -26.86 -39.26
C ALA A 6 44.23 -25.78 -38.21
N LYS A 7 45.48 -25.27 -38.11
CA LYS A 7 45.83 -24.16 -37.22
C LYS A 7 45.12 -22.86 -37.60
N ARG A 8 45.08 -22.50 -38.89
CA ARG A 8 44.39 -21.30 -39.37
C ARG A 8 42.88 -21.38 -39.10
N LEU A 9 42.27 -22.55 -39.32
CA LEU A 9 40.86 -22.77 -39.07
C LEU A 9 40.51 -22.74 -37.58
N LEU A 10 41.38 -23.26 -36.72
CA LEU A 10 41.23 -23.15 -35.26
C LEU A 10 41.35 -21.69 -34.80
N ILE A 11 42.32 -20.94 -35.32
CA ILE A 11 42.52 -19.53 -34.97
C ILE A 11 41.34 -18.67 -35.44
N THR A 12 40.83 -18.87 -36.65
CA THR A 12 39.66 -18.13 -37.14
C THR A 12 38.41 -18.48 -36.34
N LEU A 13 38.23 -19.76 -35.98
CA LEU A 13 37.11 -20.18 -35.14
C LEU A 13 37.19 -19.55 -33.74
N LEU A 14 38.37 -19.55 -33.12
CA LEU A 14 38.60 -18.88 -31.83
C LEU A 14 38.38 -17.36 -31.91
N ALA A 15 38.84 -16.71 -32.98
CA ALA A 15 38.63 -15.28 -33.18
C ALA A 15 37.15 -14.92 -33.38
N VAL A 16 36.42 -15.75 -34.14
CA VAL A 16 34.95 -15.61 -34.31
C VAL A 16 34.22 -15.82 -32.99
N ILE A 17 34.61 -16.83 -32.20
CA ILE A 17 34.06 -17.06 -30.86
C ILE A 17 34.34 -15.88 -29.94
N LEU A 18 35.57 -15.37 -29.93
CA LEU A 18 35.97 -14.22 -29.11
C LEU A 18 35.18 -12.96 -29.49
N LEU A 19 35.05 -12.67 -30.79
CA LEU A 19 34.25 -11.54 -31.29
C LEU A 19 32.77 -11.69 -30.93
N ALA A 20 32.21 -12.90 -31.04
CA ALA A 20 30.84 -13.19 -30.64
C ALA A 20 30.65 -12.98 -29.12
N VAL A 21 31.57 -13.48 -28.31
CA VAL A 21 31.57 -13.29 -26.85
C VAL A 21 31.69 -11.81 -26.48
N CYS A 22 32.62 -11.07 -27.08
CA CYS A 22 32.76 -9.63 -26.86
C CYS A 22 31.52 -8.85 -27.30
N SER A 23 30.86 -9.26 -28.39
CA SER A 23 29.62 -8.64 -28.87
C SER A 23 28.46 -8.90 -27.91
N VAL A 24 28.31 -10.12 -27.40
CA VAL A 24 27.30 -10.48 -26.39
C VAL A 24 27.58 -9.76 -25.07
N LEU A 25 28.84 -9.70 -24.64
CA LEU A 25 29.24 -8.95 -23.45
C LEU A 25 28.94 -7.45 -23.62
N GLY A 26 29.25 -6.84 -24.77
CA GLY A 26 28.90 -5.45 -25.06
C GLY A 26 27.38 -5.21 -25.19
N TRP A 27 26.60 -6.25 -25.53
CA TRP A 27 25.14 -6.20 -25.62
C TRP A 27 24.46 -6.21 -24.23
N ILE A 28 25.04 -6.98 -23.30
CA ILE A 28 24.61 -7.10 -21.90
C ILE A 28 25.16 -5.95 -21.05
N TRP A 29 26.40 -5.54 -21.30
CA TRP A 29 27.17 -4.55 -20.58
C TRP A 29 27.31 -3.27 -21.41
N GLN A 30 26.25 -2.45 -21.41
CA GLN A 30 26.31 -1.06 -21.92
C GLN A 30 26.24 -0.07 -20.76
N PRO A 31 27.39 0.39 -20.23
CA PRO A 31 27.42 1.28 -19.06
C PRO A 31 26.78 2.67 -19.34
N PHE A 32 26.70 3.08 -20.60
CA PHE A 32 26.23 4.42 -21.01
C PHE A 32 24.71 4.58 -21.15
N ASP A 33 23.92 3.50 -21.33
CA ASP A 33 22.45 3.59 -21.42
C ASP A 33 21.80 3.68 -20.03
N ARG A 34 21.76 4.88 -19.45
CA ARG A 34 21.24 5.13 -18.09
C ARG A 34 19.72 4.86 -17.94
N THR A 35 19.01 4.65 -19.05
CA THR A 35 17.56 4.39 -19.04
C THR A 35 17.21 2.89 -19.03
N ALA A 36 18.20 2.03 -19.28
CA ALA A 36 18.01 0.59 -19.27
C ALA A 36 17.69 0.05 -17.87
N TRP A 37 16.85 -0.99 -17.81
CA TRP A 37 16.65 -1.77 -16.59
C TRP A 37 17.94 -2.51 -16.25
N ARG A 38 18.55 -2.19 -15.11
CA ARG A 38 19.79 -2.82 -14.65
C ARG A 38 19.59 -3.56 -13.34
N VAL A 39 20.28 -4.68 -13.19
CA VAL A 39 20.41 -5.43 -11.95
C VAL A 39 21.88 -5.67 -11.66
N SER A 40 22.25 -5.68 -10.38
CA SER A 40 23.57 -6.12 -9.94
C SER A 40 23.60 -7.64 -9.91
N LEU A 41 24.55 -8.26 -10.62
CA LEU A 41 24.78 -9.70 -10.47
C LEU A 41 25.51 -9.97 -9.14
N PRO A 42 25.17 -11.05 -8.43
CA PRO A 42 25.86 -11.47 -7.20
C PRO A 42 27.22 -12.15 -7.51
N VAL A 43 27.97 -11.64 -8.49
CA VAL A 43 29.26 -12.17 -8.94
C VAL A 43 30.24 -11.00 -9.08
N GLY A 44 31.23 -10.93 -8.19
CA GLY A 44 32.28 -9.90 -8.23
C GLY A 44 31.81 -8.47 -7.91
N SER A 45 32.58 -7.47 -8.36
CA SER A 45 32.56 -6.04 -7.99
C SER A 45 31.29 -5.24 -8.36
N GLY A 46 30.10 -5.85 -8.32
CA GLY A 46 28.83 -5.15 -8.52
C GLY A 46 28.53 -4.83 -9.98
N ILE A 47 28.90 -5.72 -10.90
CA ILE A 47 28.66 -5.55 -12.34
C ILE A 47 27.15 -5.35 -12.59
N GLN A 48 26.80 -4.19 -13.13
CA GLN A 48 25.45 -3.83 -13.55
C GLN A 48 25.18 -4.35 -14.96
N VAL A 49 24.16 -5.19 -15.11
CA VAL A 49 23.80 -5.80 -16.38
C VAL A 49 22.38 -5.44 -16.77
N ARG A 50 22.12 -5.35 -18.08
CA ARG A 50 20.78 -5.03 -18.60
C ARG A 50 19.87 -6.26 -18.50
N VAL A 51 18.71 -6.10 -17.89
CA VAL A 51 17.76 -7.20 -17.65
C VAL A 51 17.21 -7.76 -18.96
N VAL A 52 16.83 -6.91 -19.90
CA VAL A 52 16.18 -7.36 -21.15
C VAL A 52 17.10 -8.22 -22.03
N PRO A 53 18.36 -7.83 -22.33
CA PRO A 53 19.29 -8.70 -23.04
C PRO A 53 19.54 -10.05 -22.35
N ILE A 54 19.65 -10.07 -21.02
CA ILE A 54 19.78 -11.31 -20.26
C ILE A 54 18.53 -12.18 -20.41
N LEU A 55 17.35 -11.58 -20.28
CA LEU A 55 16.09 -12.28 -20.47
C LEU A 55 16.02 -12.92 -21.86
N MET A 56 16.36 -12.17 -22.91
CA MET A 56 16.37 -12.66 -24.29
C MET A 56 17.40 -13.79 -24.50
N LEU A 57 18.59 -13.66 -23.92
CA LEU A 57 19.60 -14.71 -23.97
C LEU A 57 19.12 -15.97 -23.25
N ALA A 58 18.67 -15.84 -22.00
CA ALA A 58 18.27 -16.95 -21.14
C ALA A 58 17.03 -17.69 -21.65
N THR A 59 16.17 -17.03 -22.41
CA THR A 59 14.97 -17.64 -23.02
C THR A 59 15.21 -18.20 -24.44
N SER A 60 16.34 -17.88 -25.07
CA SER A 60 16.74 -18.44 -26.37
C SER A 60 17.01 -19.96 -26.29
N PRO A 61 16.89 -20.73 -27.39
CA PRO A 61 17.19 -22.16 -27.39
C PRO A 61 18.59 -22.49 -26.86
N ALA A 62 19.62 -21.75 -27.29
CA ALA A 62 20.99 -21.95 -26.84
C ALA A 62 21.17 -21.59 -25.35
N GLY A 63 20.54 -20.50 -24.89
CA GLY A 63 20.58 -20.10 -23.49
C GLY A 63 19.85 -21.10 -22.58
N ARG A 64 18.66 -21.56 -22.96
CA ARG A 64 17.90 -22.58 -22.22
C ARG A 64 18.69 -23.88 -22.11
N TRP A 65 19.24 -24.37 -23.21
CA TRP A 65 20.10 -25.56 -23.22
C TRP A 65 21.31 -25.42 -22.27
N TRP A 66 21.95 -24.24 -22.25
CA TRP A 66 23.09 -23.99 -21.36
C TRP A 66 22.69 -23.91 -19.88
N LEU A 67 21.50 -23.37 -19.59
CA LEU A 67 20.95 -23.19 -18.24
C LEU A 67 20.24 -24.44 -17.71
N ASP A 68 19.94 -25.42 -18.56
CA ASP A 68 19.17 -26.59 -18.17
C ASP A 68 19.85 -27.38 -17.05
N HIS A 69 19.07 -27.74 -16.03
CA HIS A 69 19.50 -28.37 -14.79
C HIS A 69 20.56 -27.60 -13.98
N LYS A 70 20.84 -26.32 -14.29
CA LYS A 70 21.75 -25.49 -13.48
C LYS A 70 21.09 -25.08 -12.17
N GLY A 71 21.84 -25.19 -11.09
CA GLY A 71 21.43 -24.80 -9.74
C GLY A 71 22.34 -23.74 -9.14
N PHE A 72 21.77 -22.81 -8.40
CA PHE A 72 22.47 -21.74 -7.69
C PHE A 72 21.91 -21.64 -6.27
N SER A 73 22.77 -21.76 -5.27
CA SER A 73 22.43 -21.45 -3.89
C SER A 73 22.76 -19.98 -3.63
N LEU A 74 21.73 -19.14 -3.55
CA LEU A 74 21.87 -17.71 -3.28
C LEU A 74 21.29 -17.39 -1.90
N HIS A 75 21.57 -16.20 -1.37
CA HIS A 75 20.94 -15.71 -0.13
C HIS A 75 19.41 -15.67 -0.21
N GLN A 76 18.86 -15.57 -1.43
CA GLN A 76 17.42 -15.55 -1.69
C GLN A 76 16.79 -16.95 -1.76
N GLY A 77 17.56 -18.04 -1.69
CA GLY A 77 17.05 -19.41 -1.76
C GLY A 77 17.80 -20.30 -2.77
N GLU A 78 17.31 -21.53 -2.93
CA GLU A 78 17.87 -22.49 -3.88
C GLU A 78 17.18 -22.38 -5.23
N ILE A 79 17.88 -21.84 -6.23
CA ILE A 79 17.35 -21.64 -7.57
C ILE A 79 17.79 -22.79 -8.47
N ARG A 80 16.85 -23.36 -9.23
CA ARG A 80 17.11 -24.32 -10.31
C ARG A 80 16.45 -23.86 -11.60
N LEU A 81 17.14 -24.10 -12.71
CA LEU A 81 16.72 -23.71 -14.04
C LEU A 81 16.46 -24.97 -14.88
N TYR A 82 15.40 -24.93 -15.69
CA TYR A 82 15.01 -26.04 -16.55
C TYR A 82 14.62 -25.52 -17.94
N ASP A 83 14.96 -26.28 -18.96
CA ASP A 83 14.37 -26.16 -20.28
C ASP A 83 13.04 -26.93 -20.32
N ALA A 84 11.93 -26.19 -20.34
CA ALA A 84 10.58 -26.75 -20.35
C ALA A 84 9.70 -26.06 -21.39
N ASP A 85 10.15 -26.09 -22.66
CA ASP A 85 9.55 -25.34 -23.77
C ASP A 85 9.42 -23.84 -23.44
N GLY A 86 10.48 -23.31 -22.83
CA GLY A 86 10.54 -22.04 -22.14
C GLY A 86 11.53 -22.14 -20.99
N LEU A 87 11.99 -21.01 -20.47
CA LEU A 87 12.85 -20.97 -19.30
C LEU A 87 11.96 -21.13 -18.06
N ARG A 88 12.16 -22.21 -17.31
CA ARG A 88 11.55 -22.40 -15.99
C ARG A 88 12.58 -22.15 -14.91
N VAL A 89 12.29 -21.24 -14.00
CA VAL A 89 13.08 -20.90 -12.82
C VAL A 89 12.31 -21.35 -11.60
N HIS A 90 12.87 -22.27 -10.82
CA HIS A 90 12.28 -22.78 -9.59
C HIS A 90 13.15 -22.40 -8.40
N CYS A 91 12.60 -21.64 -7.47
CA CYS A 91 13.25 -21.20 -6.24
C CYS A 91 12.62 -21.94 -5.06
N LYS A 92 13.40 -22.71 -4.29
CA LYS A 92 12.96 -23.31 -3.01
C LYS A 92 13.42 -22.46 -1.85
N ASN A 93 12.58 -22.36 -0.80
CA ASN A 93 12.82 -21.52 0.38
C ASN A 93 13.18 -20.08 -0.03
N CYS A 94 12.32 -19.50 -0.86
CA CYS A 94 12.60 -18.25 -1.53
C CYS A 94 12.37 -17.05 -0.60
N ALA A 95 13.42 -16.30 -0.30
CA ALA A 95 13.37 -15.07 0.50
C ALA A 95 13.31 -13.84 -0.42
N LEU A 96 12.17 -13.16 -0.42
CA LEU A 96 11.93 -11.96 -1.21
C LEU A 96 12.08 -10.70 -0.35
N GLN A 97 13.08 -9.90 -0.63
CA GLN A 97 13.26 -8.61 0.03
C GLN A 97 12.35 -7.56 -0.60
N ALA A 98 11.20 -7.33 0.01
CA ALA A 98 10.25 -6.32 -0.40
C ALA A 98 10.13 -5.25 0.69
N LYS A 99 11.07 -4.30 0.72
CA LYS A 99 11.12 -3.20 1.72
C LYS A 99 9.84 -2.36 1.78
N SER A 100 9.03 -2.36 0.71
CA SER A 100 7.71 -1.76 0.75
C SER A 100 6.75 -2.57 1.63
N ILE A 101 6.80 -3.90 1.57
CA ILE A 101 5.89 -4.83 2.23
C ILE A 101 6.24 -5.01 3.70
N SER A 102 7.50 -5.39 3.98
CA SER A 102 8.02 -5.65 5.32
C SER A 102 9.51 -5.29 5.39
N ASP A 103 9.97 -4.97 6.60
CA ASP A 103 11.40 -4.76 6.86
C ASP A 103 12.19 -6.09 6.82
N GLN A 104 11.49 -7.21 7.03
CA GLN A 104 12.05 -8.56 6.93
C GLN A 104 11.74 -9.17 5.54
N PRO A 105 12.62 -10.03 5.01
CA PRO A 105 12.33 -10.78 3.79
C PRO A 105 11.09 -11.67 3.97
N VAL A 106 10.18 -11.65 2.99
CA VAL A 106 9.05 -12.56 2.94
C VAL A 106 9.54 -13.92 2.45
N VAL A 107 9.32 -14.97 3.23
CA VAL A 107 9.78 -16.32 2.90
C VAL A 107 8.64 -17.12 2.28
N LEU A 108 8.89 -17.68 1.09
CA LEU A 108 7.98 -18.54 0.35
C LEU A 108 8.55 -19.95 0.29
N ALA A 109 7.68 -20.96 0.41
CA ALA A 109 8.10 -22.37 0.31
C ALA A 109 8.67 -22.67 -1.07
N SER A 110 7.99 -22.18 -2.11
CA SER A 110 8.55 -22.18 -3.47
C SER A 110 8.02 -21.03 -4.32
N VAL A 111 8.84 -20.62 -5.28
CA VAL A 111 8.46 -19.70 -6.35
C VAL A 111 8.88 -20.33 -7.68
N GLU A 112 7.95 -20.45 -8.61
CA GLU A 112 8.23 -20.87 -9.97
C GLU A 112 7.89 -19.74 -10.94
N LEU A 113 8.87 -19.36 -11.76
CA LEU A 113 8.71 -18.41 -12.85
C LEU A 113 8.94 -19.16 -14.17
N TRP A 114 7.92 -19.22 -15.01
CA TRP A 114 8.04 -19.76 -16.35
C TRP A 114 7.91 -18.63 -17.38
N LEU A 115 8.83 -18.61 -18.35
CA LEU A 115 8.97 -17.55 -19.35
C LEU A 115 9.23 -18.17 -20.72
N LYS A 116 8.46 -17.78 -21.73
CA LYS A 116 8.70 -18.15 -23.13
C LYS A 116 8.73 -16.90 -23.99
N LEU A 117 9.81 -16.75 -24.76
CA LEU A 117 10.00 -15.65 -25.70
C LEU A 117 9.93 -16.21 -27.14
N ASP A 118 8.86 -15.86 -27.85
CA ASP A 118 8.63 -16.21 -29.25
C ASP A 118 8.79 -14.93 -30.10
N GLY A 119 10.00 -14.70 -30.63
CA GLY A 119 10.33 -13.43 -31.30
C GLY A 119 10.37 -12.26 -30.31
N GLN A 120 9.43 -11.32 -30.44
CA GLN A 120 9.27 -10.20 -29.48
C GLN A 120 8.15 -10.46 -28.47
N GLN A 121 7.42 -11.58 -28.57
CA GLN A 121 6.31 -11.89 -27.68
C GLN A 121 6.81 -12.68 -26.48
N LEU A 122 6.67 -12.12 -25.28
CA LEU A 122 6.95 -12.79 -24.03
C LEU A 122 5.63 -13.22 -23.40
N LYS A 123 5.53 -14.49 -23.00
CA LYS A 123 4.44 -15.01 -22.19
C LYS A 123 5.01 -15.81 -21.03
N GLY A 124 4.28 -15.86 -19.93
CA GLY A 124 4.75 -16.55 -18.76
C GLY A 124 3.77 -16.56 -17.61
N TYR A 125 4.23 -17.14 -16.50
CA TYR A 125 3.55 -17.08 -15.23
C TYR A 125 4.54 -17.07 -14.07
N LEU A 126 4.08 -16.51 -12.95
CA LEU A 126 4.69 -16.63 -11.64
C LEU A 126 3.74 -17.44 -10.75
N LEU A 127 4.20 -18.57 -10.23
CA LEU A 127 3.51 -19.38 -9.24
C LEU A 127 4.27 -19.21 -7.92
N ALA A 128 3.59 -18.72 -6.89
CA ALA A 128 4.15 -18.59 -5.55
C ALA A 128 3.36 -19.50 -4.61
N ASP A 129 4.06 -20.30 -3.83
CA ASP A 129 3.49 -21.17 -2.81
C ASP A 129 4.03 -20.80 -1.43
N ALA A 130 3.09 -20.49 -0.52
CA ALA A 130 3.34 -20.39 0.90
C ALA A 130 2.45 -21.43 1.59
N ALA A 131 3.08 -22.39 2.28
CA ALA A 131 2.40 -23.40 3.09
C ALA A 131 1.24 -24.13 2.37
N HIS A 132 1.46 -24.55 1.11
CA HIS A 132 0.49 -25.29 0.28
C HIS A 132 -0.76 -24.50 -0.13
N LYS A 133 -0.66 -23.16 -0.15
CA LYS A 133 -1.70 -22.26 -0.65
C LYS A 133 -1.15 -21.45 -1.83
N PRO A 134 -0.99 -22.07 -3.01
CA PRO A 134 -0.38 -21.40 -4.13
C PRO A 134 -1.29 -20.33 -4.73
N PHE A 135 -0.69 -19.28 -5.28
CA PHE A 135 -1.34 -18.34 -6.18
C PHE A 135 -0.48 -18.14 -7.43
N LYS A 136 -1.15 -17.88 -8.55
CA LYS A 136 -0.51 -17.83 -9.87
C LYS A 136 -0.86 -16.54 -10.59
N ILE A 137 0.15 -15.81 -11.06
CA ILE A 137 0.01 -14.59 -11.85
C ILE A 137 0.46 -14.91 -13.27
N TYR A 138 -0.41 -14.67 -14.24
CA TYR A 138 -0.08 -14.78 -15.66
C TYR A 138 0.38 -13.43 -16.18
N PHE A 139 1.26 -13.46 -17.18
CA PHE A 139 1.63 -12.25 -17.90
C PHE A 139 1.99 -12.55 -19.35
N ASP A 140 1.75 -11.57 -20.19
CA ASP A 140 2.07 -11.61 -21.61
C ASP A 140 2.37 -10.20 -22.13
N GLY A 141 3.08 -10.11 -23.25
CA GLY A 141 3.29 -8.84 -23.92
C GLY A 141 4.55 -8.81 -24.75
N THR A 142 5.12 -7.62 -24.93
CA THR A 142 6.20 -7.39 -25.89
C THR A 142 7.50 -6.97 -25.23
N VAL A 143 8.59 -7.54 -25.76
CA VAL A 143 9.97 -7.28 -25.35
C VAL A 143 10.74 -6.74 -26.55
N THR A 144 11.34 -5.57 -26.38
CA THR A 144 12.31 -5.01 -27.31
C THR A 144 13.62 -4.70 -26.60
N MET A 145 14.67 -4.41 -27.35
CA MET A 145 15.97 -4.02 -26.81
C MET A 145 15.97 -2.83 -25.84
N ARG A 146 14.91 -2.01 -25.81
CA ARG A 146 14.81 -0.79 -25.00
C ARG A 146 13.56 -0.73 -24.12
N SER A 147 12.58 -1.59 -24.36
CA SER A 147 11.29 -1.52 -23.67
C SER A 147 10.73 -2.90 -23.35
N LEU A 148 10.01 -2.96 -22.24
CA LEU A 148 9.22 -4.10 -21.80
C LEU A 148 7.80 -3.59 -21.58
N ARG A 149 6.82 -4.24 -22.21
CA ARG A 149 5.40 -3.95 -21.99
C ARG A 149 4.71 -5.27 -21.72
N LEU A 150 4.27 -5.45 -20.47
CA LEU A 150 3.52 -6.62 -20.06
C LEU A 150 2.11 -6.22 -19.63
N GLN A 151 1.17 -7.06 -19.97
CA GLN A 151 -0.10 -7.19 -19.29
C GLN A 151 0.05 -8.34 -18.29
N TRP A 152 -0.59 -8.22 -17.14
CA TRP A 152 -0.58 -9.27 -16.14
C TRP A 152 -1.98 -9.47 -15.58
N ALA A 153 -2.27 -10.71 -15.17
CA ALA A 153 -3.54 -11.12 -14.60
C ALA A 153 -3.31 -12.05 -13.41
N LEU A 154 -3.84 -11.65 -12.27
CA LEU A 154 -4.12 -12.51 -11.13
C LEU A 154 -5.56 -13.03 -11.32
N PRO A 155 -5.75 -14.33 -11.61
CA PRO A 155 -7.07 -14.93 -11.66
C PRO A 155 -7.73 -14.87 -10.29
N THR A 156 -9.03 -15.17 -10.23
CA THR A 156 -9.77 -15.23 -8.97
C THR A 156 -9.07 -16.15 -7.97
N THR A 157 -8.46 -15.54 -6.95
CA THR A 157 -7.59 -16.20 -5.99
C THR A 157 -8.15 -15.98 -4.58
N PRO A 158 -8.25 -17.03 -3.74
CA PRO A 158 -8.63 -16.87 -2.34
C PRO A 158 -7.70 -15.88 -1.62
N LEU A 159 -8.29 -14.93 -0.88
CA LEU A 159 -7.51 -13.94 -0.11
C LEU A 159 -6.61 -14.61 0.93
N ALA A 160 -7.06 -15.71 1.53
CA ALA A 160 -6.26 -16.50 2.45
C ALA A 160 -4.94 -17.00 1.82
N SER A 161 -4.93 -17.37 0.54
CA SER A 161 -3.71 -17.78 -0.16
C SER A 161 -2.75 -16.61 -0.39
N LEU A 162 -3.28 -15.42 -0.68
CA LEU A 162 -2.49 -14.21 -0.89
C LEU A 162 -1.88 -13.67 0.41
N LEU A 163 -2.55 -13.88 1.55
CA LEU A 163 -2.09 -13.42 2.87
C LEU A 163 -1.16 -14.43 3.57
N GLU A 164 -1.16 -15.70 3.15
CA GLU A 164 -0.35 -16.76 3.76
C GLU A 164 1.14 -16.39 3.91
N PRO A 165 1.82 -15.80 2.90
CA PRO A 165 3.22 -15.38 3.03
C PRO A 165 3.48 -14.34 4.14
N LEU A 166 2.43 -13.61 4.57
CA LEU A 166 2.55 -12.51 5.53
C LEU A 166 2.20 -12.94 6.96
N ARG A 167 1.65 -14.14 7.17
CA ARG A 167 1.21 -14.61 8.49
C ARG A 167 2.36 -14.72 9.49
N SER A 168 3.56 -15.12 9.06
CA SER A 168 4.76 -15.17 9.92
C SER A 168 5.27 -13.79 10.34
N HIS A 169 4.84 -12.73 9.66
CA HIS A 169 5.33 -11.37 9.88
C HIS A 169 4.35 -10.51 10.70
N SER A 170 3.11 -10.97 10.91
CA SER A 170 2.08 -10.23 11.64
C SER A 170 1.18 -11.18 12.43
N THR A 171 1.12 -10.99 13.74
CA THR A 171 0.18 -11.70 14.61
C THR A 171 -1.27 -11.42 14.22
N THR A 172 -1.59 -10.18 13.84
CA THR A 172 -2.90 -9.78 13.31
C THR A 172 -3.28 -10.58 12.07
N ILE A 173 -2.40 -10.65 11.06
CA ILE A 173 -2.68 -11.40 9.83
C ILE A 173 -2.77 -12.91 10.12
N ALA A 174 -1.99 -13.43 11.07
CA ALA A 174 -2.07 -14.81 11.50
C ALA A 174 -3.39 -15.14 12.23
N GLN A 175 -3.92 -14.23 13.05
CA GLN A 175 -5.17 -14.46 13.78
C GLN A 175 -6.41 -14.27 12.88
N ALA A 176 -6.33 -13.37 11.91
CA ALA A 176 -7.43 -13.09 11.01
C ALA A 176 -7.88 -14.34 10.23
N GLN A 177 -9.17 -14.62 10.32
CA GLN A 177 -9.88 -15.57 9.47
C GLN A 177 -10.48 -14.78 8.31
N VAL A 178 -9.84 -14.87 7.14
CA VAL A 178 -10.18 -14.08 5.96
C VAL A 178 -10.86 -14.95 4.92
N THR A 179 -12.03 -14.52 4.48
CA THR A 179 -12.77 -15.14 3.37
C THR A 179 -12.88 -14.16 2.20
N GLY A 180 -13.28 -14.68 1.04
CA GLY A 180 -13.39 -13.91 -0.19
C GLY A 180 -12.23 -14.14 -1.16
N VAL A 181 -12.33 -13.46 -2.30
CA VAL A 181 -11.43 -13.65 -3.44
C VAL A 181 -10.99 -12.30 -4.00
N LEU A 182 -9.77 -12.29 -4.52
CA LEU A 182 -9.20 -11.18 -5.27
C LEU A 182 -8.83 -11.67 -6.67
N SER A 183 -9.28 -10.96 -7.69
CA SER A 183 -8.66 -10.97 -9.01
C SER A 183 -8.08 -9.59 -9.29
N ALA A 184 -7.10 -9.51 -10.18
CA ALA A 184 -6.56 -8.22 -10.60
C ALA A 184 -5.95 -8.33 -11.98
N THR A 185 -6.12 -7.29 -12.78
CA THR A 185 -5.41 -7.15 -14.05
C THR A 185 -4.61 -5.87 -14.06
N GLY A 186 -3.55 -5.81 -14.85
CA GLY A 186 -2.75 -4.61 -14.89
C GLY A 186 -1.72 -4.60 -15.99
N THR A 187 -0.93 -3.54 -16.01
CA THR A 187 0.15 -3.40 -16.97
C THR A 187 1.46 -3.07 -16.27
N LEU A 188 2.57 -3.46 -16.88
CA LEU A 188 3.91 -3.11 -16.48
C LEU A 188 4.66 -2.58 -17.70
N ARG A 189 5.23 -1.38 -17.58
CA ARG A 189 5.93 -0.70 -18.66
C ARG A 189 7.31 -0.20 -18.22
N TRP A 190 8.33 -0.60 -18.97
CA TRP A 190 9.70 -0.10 -18.85
C TRP A 190 10.09 0.69 -20.13
N PRO A 191 10.84 1.82 -20.06
CA PRO A 191 11.60 2.39 -18.94
C PRO A 191 10.90 3.42 -18.07
N ARG A 192 9.64 3.75 -18.36
CA ARG A 192 8.86 4.67 -17.51
C ARG A 192 8.64 4.15 -16.09
N GLN A 193 8.95 2.87 -15.84
CA GLN A 193 8.72 2.16 -14.58
C GLN A 193 7.27 2.31 -14.11
N SER A 194 6.35 2.38 -15.06
CA SER A 194 4.95 2.51 -14.76
C SER A 194 4.29 1.15 -14.63
N TRP A 195 3.45 1.05 -13.62
CA TRP A 195 2.69 -0.14 -13.34
C TRP A 195 1.29 0.29 -12.91
N SER A 196 0.31 -0.53 -13.29
CA SER A 196 -1.09 -0.35 -12.93
C SER A 196 -1.65 -1.67 -12.42
N ALA A 197 -2.67 -1.58 -11.56
CA ALA A 197 -3.46 -2.69 -11.09
C ALA A 197 -4.94 -2.28 -11.02
N GLN A 198 -5.82 -3.16 -11.47
CA GLN A 198 -7.26 -3.04 -11.38
C GLN A 198 -7.77 -4.25 -10.59
N PRO A 199 -7.76 -4.17 -9.24
CA PRO A 199 -8.25 -5.24 -8.39
C PRO A 199 -9.78 -5.29 -8.44
N GLN A 200 -10.31 -6.50 -8.41
CA GLN A 200 -11.70 -6.81 -8.15
C GLN A 200 -11.74 -7.71 -6.92
N LEU A 201 -12.45 -7.24 -5.91
CA LEU A 201 -12.59 -7.91 -4.63
C LEU A 201 -14.03 -8.36 -4.49
N ALA A 202 -14.24 -9.61 -4.12
CA ALA A 202 -15.56 -10.15 -3.89
C ALA A 202 -15.61 -10.92 -2.57
N GLN A 203 -16.70 -10.74 -1.84
CA GLN A 203 -17.01 -11.48 -0.62
C GLN A 203 -15.93 -11.37 0.47
N LEU A 204 -15.23 -10.24 0.56
CA LEU A 204 -14.27 -10.00 1.64
C LEU A 204 -15.02 -9.91 2.97
N ALA A 205 -14.77 -10.88 3.85
CA ALA A 205 -15.14 -10.83 5.26
C ALA A 205 -13.96 -11.28 6.12
N VAL A 206 -13.88 -10.72 7.32
CA VAL A 206 -12.79 -10.94 8.27
C VAL A 206 -13.39 -11.20 9.65
N HIS A 207 -12.89 -12.24 10.32
CA HIS A 207 -13.25 -12.59 11.69
C HIS A 207 -11.99 -12.97 12.50
N GLY A 208 -12.15 -13.13 13.81
CA GLY A 208 -11.10 -13.67 14.70
C GLY A 208 -10.11 -12.65 15.25
N LEU A 209 -10.17 -11.38 14.84
CA LEU A 209 -9.40 -10.31 15.47
C LEU A 209 -10.03 -9.85 16.79
N ASP A 210 -9.20 -9.45 17.74
CA ASP A 210 -9.65 -8.91 19.03
C ASP A 210 -10.19 -7.48 18.86
N LEU A 211 -11.49 -7.29 19.10
CA LEU A 211 -12.16 -5.99 19.07
C LEU A 211 -12.54 -5.50 20.49
N SER A 212 -12.06 -6.14 21.55
CA SER A 212 -12.42 -5.82 22.93
C SER A 212 -12.16 -4.36 23.30
N THR A 213 -11.16 -3.71 22.69
CA THR A 213 -10.87 -2.28 22.85
C THR A 213 -12.07 -1.39 22.53
N VAL A 214 -12.90 -1.78 21.55
CA VAL A 214 -14.02 -0.94 21.05
C VAL A 214 -15.40 -1.51 21.37
N THR A 215 -15.48 -2.74 21.87
CA THR A 215 -16.75 -3.40 22.24
C THR A 215 -16.97 -3.46 23.76
N THR A 216 -16.04 -2.94 24.57
CA THR A 216 -16.20 -2.90 26.03
C THR A 216 -16.91 -1.62 26.49
N PRO A 217 -17.68 -1.64 27.60
CA PRO A 217 -18.49 -0.50 28.06
C PRO A 217 -17.68 0.75 28.43
N VAL A 218 -16.40 0.59 28.74
CA VAL A 218 -15.47 1.69 29.01
C VAL A 218 -14.42 1.68 27.91
N LEU A 219 -14.55 2.59 26.94
CA LEU A 219 -13.53 2.76 25.92
C LEU A 219 -12.19 3.09 26.59
N ARG A 220 -11.20 2.22 26.41
CA ARG A 220 -9.83 2.46 26.87
C ARG A 220 -9.03 3.04 25.69
N TYR A 221 -8.95 4.36 25.64
CA TYR A 221 -8.12 5.06 24.67
C TYR A 221 -7.24 6.10 25.38
N ASP A 222 -5.94 5.89 25.31
CA ASP A 222 -4.96 6.83 25.87
C ASP A 222 -4.61 7.85 24.78
N CYS A 223 -5.14 9.08 24.92
CA CYS A 223 -4.83 10.17 24.02
C CYS A 223 -3.31 10.38 23.96
N PRO A 224 -2.66 10.21 22.79
CA PRO A 224 -1.21 10.37 22.69
C PRO A 224 -0.83 11.83 22.96
N LEU A 225 0.13 12.05 23.86
CA LEU A 225 0.66 13.35 24.33
C LEU A 225 -0.13 13.99 25.49
N LEU A 226 0.10 13.48 26.71
CA LEU A 226 -0.30 14.14 27.95
C LEU A 226 0.89 14.95 28.50
N ASP A 227 0.97 16.24 28.18
CA ASP A 227 1.49 17.20 29.17
C ASP A 227 0.27 17.71 29.94
N GLU A 228 -0.13 16.96 30.98
CA GLU A 228 -1.33 17.23 31.78
C GLU A 228 -1.36 18.66 32.36
N ARG A 229 -0.19 19.34 32.41
CA ARG A 229 -0.06 20.69 32.94
C ARG A 229 -0.50 21.79 31.96
N LYS A 230 -0.66 21.49 30.66
CA LYS A 230 -0.95 22.51 29.62
C LYS A 230 -2.37 22.46 29.03
N HIS A 231 -3.10 21.36 29.21
CA HIS A 231 -4.43 21.16 28.61
C HIS A 231 -5.38 20.51 29.64
N PRO A 232 -6.21 21.29 30.36
CA PRO A 232 -7.10 20.75 31.39
C PRO A 232 -8.30 19.98 30.82
N GLU A 233 -8.68 20.20 29.57
CA GLU A 233 -9.80 19.54 28.90
C GLU A 233 -9.47 18.08 28.58
N LYS A 234 -9.96 17.17 29.42
CA LYS A 234 -9.77 15.73 29.24
C LYS A 234 -10.72 15.17 28.21
N MET A 235 -10.29 14.11 27.52
CA MET A 235 -11.17 13.27 26.72
C MET A 235 -12.35 12.81 27.60
N GLN A 236 -13.56 13.04 27.11
CA GLN A 236 -14.78 12.51 27.68
C GLN A 236 -15.57 11.84 26.56
N TRP A 237 -15.93 10.57 26.77
CA TRP A 237 -16.82 9.88 25.86
C TRP A 237 -18.21 10.53 25.90
N ILE A 238 -18.70 10.92 24.74
CA ILE A 238 -20.08 11.38 24.57
C ILE A 238 -20.80 10.49 23.53
N PRO A 239 -22.04 10.08 23.80
CA PRO A 239 -22.84 9.32 22.84
C PRO A 239 -23.31 10.20 21.68
N HIS A 240 -23.66 9.57 20.55
CA HIS A 240 -24.07 10.24 19.30
C HIS A 240 -25.09 11.38 19.49
N ASP A 241 -26.11 11.17 20.32
CA ASP A 241 -27.19 12.12 20.57
C ASP A 241 -26.70 13.43 21.22
N LYS A 242 -25.56 13.39 21.91
CA LYS A 242 -24.89 14.54 22.53
C LYS A 242 -23.87 15.22 21.62
N MET A 243 -23.58 14.66 20.45
CA MET A 243 -22.68 15.28 19.47
C MET A 243 -23.35 16.39 18.64
N GLY A 244 -24.69 16.42 18.64
CA GLY A 244 -25.47 17.29 17.76
C GLY A 244 -25.38 16.88 16.30
N ARG A 245 -26.09 17.61 15.43
CA ARG A 245 -26.20 17.24 14.01
C ARG A 245 -25.07 17.76 13.12
N TRP A 246 -24.39 18.83 13.54
CA TRP A 246 -23.46 19.55 12.65
C TRP A 246 -22.07 18.94 12.64
N LEU A 247 -21.50 18.62 13.79
CA LEU A 247 -20.14 18.09 13.87
C LEU A 247 -20.00 16.71 13.19
N PRO A 248 -20.85 15.70 13.47
CA PRO A 248 -20.76 14.40 12.79
C PRO A 248 -20.91 14.53 11.27
N MET A 249 -21.81 15.39 10.81
CA MET A 249 -22.03 15.65 9.39
C MET A 249 -20.84 16.34 8.72
N ALA A 250 -20.28 17.38 9.36
CA ALA A 250 -19.12 18.09 8.85
C ALA A 250 -17.91 17.17 8.75
N VAL A 251 -17.71 16.28 9.73
CA VAL A 251 -16.63 15.29 9.72
C VAL A 251 -16.80 14.27 8.61
N ILE A 252 -17.99 13.71 8.40
CA ILE A 252 -18.27 12.82 7.26
C ILE A 252 -17.94 13.54 5.94
N ILE A 253 -18.43 14.77 5.74
CA ILE A 253 -18.16 15.54 4.51
C ILE A 253 -16.66 15.80 4.33
N ALA A 254 -15.94 16.09 5.41
CA ALA A 254 -14.54 16.47 5.37
C ALA A 254 -13.62 15.28 5.09
N GLU A 255 -13.86 14.15 5.75
CA GLU A 255 -12.95 13.00 5.81
C GLU A 255 -13.38 11.85 4.91
N ASP A 256 -14.68 11.60 4.77
CA ASP A 256 -15.20 10.40 4.11
C ASP A 256 -16.67 10.57 3.65
N ALA A 257 -16.87 11.29 2.55
CA ALA A 257 -18.21 11.65 2.08
C ALA A 257 -19.08 10.43 1.74
N GLU A 258 -18.46 9.30 1.37
CA GLU A 258 -19.13 8.03 1.06
C GLU A 258 -19.18 7.06 2.25
N PHE A 259 -18.89 7.53 3.47
CA PHE A 259 -18.78 6.71 4.68
C PHE A 259 -19.92 5.71 4.86
N ARG A 260 -21.15 6.12 4.56
CA ARG A 260 -22.35 5.28 4.73
C ARG A 260 -22.54 4.24 3.61
N HIS A 261 -21.84 4.36 2.48
CA HIS A 261 -22.07 3.55 1.29
C HIS A 261 -20.98 2.50 1.02
N HIS A 262 -19.85 2.55 1.74
CA HIS A 262 -18.77 1.58 1.57
C HIS A 262 -18.58 0.68 2.81
N PRO A 263 -18.00 -0.54 2.66
CA PRO A 263 -17.80 -1.50 3.74
C PRO A 263 -16.48 -1.24 4.52
N GLY A 264 -16.21 0.01 4.89
CA GLY A 264 -14.96 0.42 5.54
C GLY A 264 -13.71 0.48 4.67
N TYR A 265 -13.81 0.20 3.38
CA TYR A 265 -12.71 0.39 2.42
C TYR A 265 -13.23 0.82 1.05
N VAL A 266 -12.37 1.47 0.26
CA VAL A 266 -12.68 1.89 -1.11
C VAL A 266 -11.65 1.29 -2.07
N LEU A 267 -12.12 0.52 -3.06
CA LEU A 267 -11.23 -0.18 -4.00
C LEU A 267 -10.35 0.77 -4.82
N ALA A 268 -10.86 1.95 -5.18
CA ALA A 268 -10.06 2.97 -5.86
C ALA A 268 -8.87 3.45 -5.01
N GLN A 269 -8.99 3.46 -3.68
CA GLN A 269 -7.86 3.78 -2.78
C GLN A 269 -6.85 2.63 -2.76
N MET A 270 -7.31 1.37 -2.82
CA MET A 270 -6.42 0.21 -2.94
C MET A 270 -5.64 0.21 -4.27
N GLN A 271 -6.26 0.68 -5.36
CA GLN A 271 -5.58 0.86 -6.65
C GLN A 271 -4.43 1.88 -6.59
N GLN A 272 -4.61 2.97 -5.85
CA GLN A 272 -3.57 3.98 -5.69
C GLN A 272 -2.39 3.46 -4.87
N LEU A 273 -2.64 2.58 -3.91
CA LEU A 273 -1.58 1.84 -3.25
C LEU A 273 -0.87 0.97 -4.30
N LEU A 274 -1.65 0.22 -5.09
CA LEU A 274 -1.16 -0.69 -6.12
C LEU A 274 -0.77 0.00 -7.45
N GLY A 275 -0.31 1.24 -7.48
CA GLY A 275 0.07 1.89 -8.74
C GLY A 275 0.94 3.14 -8.57
N LYS A 276 1.92 3.33 -9.45
CA LYS A 276 2.74 4.57 -9.50
C LYS A 276 2.14 5.65 -10.41
N GLU A 277 1.26 5.31 -11.36
CA GLU A 277 0.73 6.28 -12.34
C GLU A 277 -0.44 7.16 -11.85
N SER A 278 -1.01 6.91 -10.66
CA SER A 278 -2.06 7.78 -10.09
C SER A 278 -1.52 8.93 -9.22
N ALA A 279 -0.22 9.17 -9.19
CA ALA A 279 0.43 10.09 -8.27
C ALA A 279 0.47 11.57 -8.73
N GLU A 280 -0.53 12.06 -9.47
CA GLU A 280 -0.67 13.53 -9.66
C GLU A 280 -1.38 14.23 -8.50
N LYS A 281 -1.96 13.49 -7.55
CA LYS A 281 -2.30 13.96 -6.20
C LYS A 281 -2.53 12.72 -5.36
N ALA A 282 -1.68 12.49 -4.36
CA ALA A 282 -2.04 11.58 -3.26
C ALA A 282 -3.21 12.22 -2.50
N VAL A 283 -4.44 11.98 -2.98
CA VAL A 283 -5.64 12.25 -2.20
C VAL A 283 -5.57 11.27 -1.03
N GLY A 284 -5.57 11.77 0.20
CA GLY A 284 -5.56 10.92 1.39
C GLY A 284 -6.70 9.91 1.31
N GLY A 285 -6.36 8.65 1.05
CA GLY A 285 -7.32 7.60 0.69
C GLY A 285 -7.48 6.60 1.83
N SER A 286 -7.99 7.05 2.98
CA SER A 286 -8.38 6.14 4.06
C SER A 286 -9.76 6.54 4.57
N THR A 287 -10.63 5.55 4.74
CA THR A 287 -12.00 5.72 5.24
C THR A 287 -12.00 6.07 6.73
N LEU A 288 -13.10 6.63 7.26
CA LEU A 288 -13.25 6.88 8.70
C LEU A 288 -13.01 5.61 9.52
N THR A 289 -13.51 4.47 9.05
CA THR A 289 -13.29 3.16 9.69
C THR A 289 -11.81 2.80 9.75
N GLN A 290 -11.05 2.99 8.66
CA GLN A 290 -9.60 2.78 8.68
C GLN A 290 -8.89 3.75 9.61
N GLN A 291 -9.38 4.99 9.74
CA GLN A 291 -8.83 5.94 10.69
C GLN A 291 -9.10 5.54 12.15
N VAL A 292 -10.30 5.07 12.49
CA VAL A 292 -10.60 4.50 13.83
C VAL A 292 -9.61 3.37 14.14
N VAL A 293 -9.43 2.47 13.17
CA VAL A 293 -8.50 1.35 13.33
C VAL A 293 -7.07 1.83 13.54
N LYS A 294 -6.67 2.87 12.82
CA LYS A 294 -5.37 3.50 12.98
C LYS A 294 -5.17 4.11 14.36
N TYR A 295 -6.20 4.68 14.99
CA TYR A 295 -6.05 5.19 16.35
C TYR A 295 -6.04 4.08 17.40
N MET A 296 -6.85 3.04 17.20
CA MET A 296 -7.15 2.05 18.25
C MET A 296 -6.26 0.81 18.25
N PHE A 297 -5.86 0.34 17.07
CA PHE A 297 -5.20 -0.96 16.91
C PHE A 297 -3.81 -0.83 16.29
N THR A 298 -3.48 0.33 15.69
CA THR A 298 -2.24 0.47 14.93
C THR A 298 -1.40 1.68 15.35
N ASN A 299 -0.17 1.47 15.87
CA ASN A 299 0.74 2.53 16.33
C ASN A 299 1.34 3.42 15.20
N GLY A 300 0.61 3.73 14.12
CA GLY A 300 0.96 4.76 13.13
C GLY A 300 2.15 4.47 12.20
N ALA A 301 2.71 3.25 12.20
CA ALA A 301 3.81 2.86 11.30
C ALA A 301 3.40 2.92 9.82
N ARG A 302 4.29 3.39 8.93
CA ARG A 302 4.00 3.61 7.50
C ARG A 302 4.47 2.44 6.62
N THR A 303 4.06 1.21 6.92
CA THR A 303 4.40 0.02 6.12
C THR A 303 3.17 -0.55 5.41
N TRP A 304 3.37 -1.27 4.31
CA TRP A 304 2.27 -1.92 3.60
C TRP A 304 1.65 -3.07 4.40
N GLN A 305 2.45 -3.82 5.14
CA GLN A 305 1.96 -4.78 6.13
C GLN A 305 0.94 -4.11 7.06
N ARG A 306 1.26 -2.92 7.58
CA ARG A 306 0.34 -2.19 8.45
C ARG A 306 -0.95 -1.81 7.73
N LYS A 307 -0.87 -1.42 6.47
CA LYS A 307 -2.07 -1.08 5.70
C LYS A 307 -2.99 -2.28 5.48
N ILE A 308 -2.43 -3.49 5.38
CA ILE A 308 -3.20 -4.74 5.35
C ILE A 308 -3.87 -4.99 6.70
N GLU A 309 -3.14 -4.86 7.81
CA GLU A 309 -3.71 -4.96 9.16
C GLU A 309 -4.87 -3.99 9.36
N GLU A 310 -4.71 -2.72 8.94
CA GLU A 310 -5.76 -1.71 9.00
C GLU A 310 -7.02 -2.13 8.21
N LEU A 311 -6.83 -2.69 7.01
CA LEU A 311 -7.93 -3.18 6.19
C LEU A 311 -8.66 -4.35 6.86
N LEU A 312 -7.92 -5.31 7.42
CA LEU A 312 -8.50 -6.49 8.08
C LEU A 312 -9.35 -6.10 9.28
N TYR A 313 -8.82 -5.23 10.15
CA TYR A 313 -9.58 -4.67 11.27
C TYR A 313 -10.76 -3.85 10.79
N ALA A 314 -10.61 -3.00 9.76
CA ALA A 314 -11.71 -2.16 9.27
C ALA A 314 -12.89 -3.00 8.74
N VAL A 315 -12.60 -4.09 8.02
CA VAL A 315 -13.65 -5.01 7.54
C VAL A 315 -14.35 -5.71 8.69
N GLN A 316 -13.60 -6.24 9.67
CA GLN A 316 -14.24 -6.89 10.82
C GLN A 316 -15.03 -5.90 11.66
N LEU A 317 -14.53 -4.66 11.82
CA LEU A 317 -15.21 -3.60 12.55
C LEU A 317 -16.55 -3.24 11.91
N GLU A 318 -16.61 -3.12 10.57
CA GLU A 318 -17.85 -2.86 9.81
C GLU A 318 -18.84 -4.03 9.84
N GLY A 319 -18.35 -5.26 10.02
CA GLY A 319 -19.21 -6.42 10.26
C GLY A 319 -19.73 -6.53 11.69
N THR A 320 -19.16 -5.77 12.64
CA THR A 320 -19.45 -5.87 14.09
C THR A 320 -20.22 -4.66 14.62
N LEU A 321 -19.89 -3.46 14.14
CA LEU A 321 -20.46 -2.19 14.59
C LEU A 321 -21.23 -1.52 13.46
N ASP A 322 -22.30 -0.82 13.81
CA ASP A 322 -22.99 0.03 12.85
C ASP A 322 -22.20 1.32 12.55
N LYS A 323 -22.59 2.02 11.47
CA LYS A 323 -21.94 3.26 11.04
C LYS A 323 -21.95 4.36 12.10
N THR A 324 -22.98 4.42 12.94
CA THR A 324 -23.11 5.42 13.99
C THR A 324 -22.10 5.13 15.09
N GLN A 325 -21.97 3.87 15.51
CA GLN A 325 -20.99 3.44 16.51
C GLN A 325 -19.55 3.68 16.03
N ILE A 326 -19.25 3.38 14.76
CA ILE A 326 -17.92 3.66 14.18
C ILE A 326 -17.62 5.17 14.17
N LEU A 327 -18.60 5.98 13.80
CA LEU A 327 -18.47 7.44 13.81
C LEU A 327 -18.29 7.98 15.22
N ASP A 328 -19.00 7.41 16.20
CA ASP A 328 -18.86 7.79 17.61
C ASP A 328 -17.46 7.46 18.13
N LEU A 329 -16.94 6.27 17.81
CA LEU A 329 -15.55 5.92 18.12
C LEU A 329 -14.59 6.95 17.54
N TYR A 330 -14.73 7.26 16.26
CA TYR A 330 -13.88 8.24 15.58
C TYR A 330 -13.94 9.61 16.26
N LEU A 331 -15.14 10.15 16.46
CA LEU A 331 -15.35 11.48 17.01
C LEU A 331 -14.93 11.59 18.46
N ASN A 332 -14.89 10.49 19.21
CA ASN A 332 -14.40 10.50 20.57
C ASN A 332 -12.88 10.33 20.67
N THR A 333 -12.17 9.91 19.62
CA THR A 333 -10.73 9.58 19.73
C THR A 333 -9.81 10.32 18.78
N VAL A 334 -10.34 10.91 17.71
CA VAL A 334 -9.52 11.66 16.77
C VAL A 334 -8.84 12.84 17.47
N ASP A 335 -7.61 13.12 17.03
CA ASP A 335 -6.76 14.21 17.51
C ASP A 335 -7.17 15.53 16.84
N TRP A 336 -7.53 16.53 17.65
CA TRP A 336 -7.81 17.90 17.21
C TRP A 336 -6.71 18.90 17.57
N GLY A 337 -5.67 18.50 18.31
CA GLY A 337 -4.57 19.36 18.71
C GLY A 337 -3.79 18.77 19.88
N PRO A 338 -2.74 19.47 20.37
CA PRO A 338 -1.93 18.97 21.47
C PRO A 338 -2.79 18.59 22.69
N GLY A 339 -2.88 17.28 22.98
CA GLY A 339 -3.69 16.75 24.08
C GLY A 339 -5.22 16.82 23.89
N LEU A 340 -5.71 17.20 22.72
CA LEU A 340 -7.15 17.42 22.44
C LEU A 340 -7.73 16.24 21.65
N CYS A 341 -7.89 15.08 22.30
CA CYS A 341 -8.60 13.96 21.71
C CYS A 341 -10.09 14.00 22.06
N GLY A 342 -10.93 13.76 21.05
CA GLY A 342 -12.37 13.68 21.24
C GLY A 342 -13.10 15.01 21.08
N ALA A 343 -14.31 14.92 20.52
CA ALA A 343 -15.13 16.05 20.13
C ALA A 343 -15.47 16.96 21.32
N TYR A 344 -15.72 16.36 22.49
CA TYR A 344 -16.02 17.10 23.72
C TYR A 344 -14.84 17.99 24.14
N ALA A 345 -13.64 17.42 24.22
CA ALA A 345 -12.45 18.17 24.60
C ALA A 345 -12.16 19.29 23.61
N ALA A 346 -12.25 18.99 22.31
CA ALA A 346 -12.03 19.97 21.25
C ALA A 346 -13.05 21.12 21.29
N SER A 347 -14.36 20.84 21.33
CA SER A 347 -15.40 21.88 21.31
C SER A 347 -15.32 22.81 22.52
N THR A 348 -15.00 22.24 23.69
CA THR A 348 -14.86 22.97 24.94
C THR A 348 -13.61 23.85 24.91
N TYR A 349 -12.49 23.30 24.43
CA TYR A 349 -11.24 24.03 24.32
C TYR A 349 -11.33 25.21 23.34
N TYR A 350 -11.82 24.96 22.12
CA TYR A 350 -11.82 25.96 21.06
C TYR A 350 -12.93 27.01 21.19
N PHE A 351 -14.09 26.66 21.76
CA PHE A 351 -15.30 27.50 21.71
C PHE A 351 -16.04 27.68 23.03
N ASP A 352 -15.64 26.97 24.10
CA ASP A 352 -16.40 26.90 25.35
C ASP A 352 -17.85 26.43 25.13
N ARG A 353 -18.01 25.41 24.28
CA ARG A 353 -19.31 24.83 23.90
C ARG A 353 -19.26 23.32 23.99
N GLN A 354 -20.39 22.72 24.34
CA GLN A 354 -20.58 21.28 24.09
C GLN A 354 -20.74 21.02 22.59
N PRO A 355 -20.40 19.82 22.09
CA PRO A 355 -20.50 19.52 20.65
C PRO A 355 -21.89 19.76 20.06
N ALA A 356 -22.95 19.44 20.81
CA ALA A 356 -24.33 19.70 20.40
C ALA A 356 -24.69 21.19 20.21
N GLN A 357 -23.93 22.10 20.81
CA GLN A 357 -24.17 23.55 20.77
C GLN A 357 -23.36 24.26 19.69
N LEU A 358 -22.48 23.54 18.97
CA LEU A 358 -21.68 24.12 17.90
C LEU A 358 -22.60 24.63 16.79
N ASN A 359 -22.31 25.82 16.27
CA ASN A 359 -22.92 26.27 15.03
C ASN A 359 -22.26 25.58 13.81
N PRO A 360 -22.88 25.66 12.61
CA PRO A 360 -22.33 25.00 11.42
C PRO A 360 -20.89 25.40 11.08
N LEU A 361 -20.53 26.67 11.22
CA LEU A 361 -19.17 27.16 10.90
C LEU A 361 -18.13 26.60 11.88
N GLN A 362 -18.45 26.55 13.18
CA GLN A 362 -17.59 25.93 14.20
C GLN A 362 -17.39 24.43 13.95
N ALA A 363 -18.47 23.71 13.63
CA ALA A 363 -18.42 22.30 13.28
C ALA A 363 -17.58 22.05 12.02
N ALA A 364 -17.78 22.85 10.97
CA ALA A 364 -17.02 22.76 9.74
C ALA A 364 -15.54 23.09 9.93
N TRP A 365 -15.22 24.06 10.79
CA TRP A 365 -13.83 24.38 11.14
C TRP A 365 -13.16 23.23 11.90
N LEU A 366 -13.82 22.66 12.92
CA LEU A 366 -13.29 21.50 13.64
C LEU A 366 -13.04 20.30 12.71
N ALA A 367 -13.97 20.02 11.80
CA ALA A 367 -13.78 18.97 10.80
C ALA A 367 -12.61 19.30 9.85
N GLY A 368 -12.46 20.56 9.46
CA GLY A 368 -11.40 21.00 8.55
C GLY A 368 -9.99 20.90 9.11
N ILE A 369 -9.81 21.06 10.42
CA ILE A 369 -8.47 21.05 11.06
C ILE A 369 -7.91 19.64 11.30
N ILE A 370 -8.74 18.59 11.27
CA ILE A 370 -8.34 17.19 11.49
C ILE A 370 -7.18 16.77 10.58
N ARG A 371 -7.09 17.35 9.37
CA ARG A 371 -5.99 17.08 8.44
C ARG A 371 -4.61 17.43 9.01
N ASN A 372 -4.51 18.47 9.82
CA ASN A 372 -3.25 18.86 10.48
C ASN A 372 -3.54 19.62 11.80
N PRO A 373 -3.92 18.87 12.86
CA PRO A 373 -4.52 19.44 14.06
C PRO A 373 -3.54 20.32 14.83
N HIS A 374 -2.29 19.87 14.97
CA HIS A 374 -1.24 20.59 15.70
C HIS A 374 -0.85 21.90 15.00
N ARG A 375 -0.79 21.90 13.65
CA ARG A 375 -0.54 23.11 12.88
C ARG A 375 -1.69 24.10 13.01
N ALA A 376 -2.94 23.62 12.90
CA ALA A 376 -4.11 24.47 13.04
C ALA A 376 -4.20 25.07 14.45
N TRP A 377 -3.97 24.28 15.49
CA TRP A 377 -3.90 24.76 16.87
C TRP A 377 -2.89 25.92 17.01
N LYS A 378 -1.67 25.76 16.50
CA LYS A 378 -0.62 26.78 16.60
C LYS A 378 -0.91 28.02 15.74
N GLN A 379 -1.27 27.82 14.47
CA GLN A 379 -1.33 28.90 13.47
C GLN A 379 -2.69 29.60 13.41
N GLN A 380 -3.76 28.95 13.86
CA GLN A 380 -5.11 29.49 13.78
C GLN A 380 -5.66 29.85 15.15
N PHE A 381 -5.65 28.91 16.10
CA PHE A 381 -6.21 29.15 17.43
C PHE A 381 -5.29 30.00 18.30
N MET A 382 -4.05 29.56 18.55
CA MET A 382 -3.11 30.30 19.41
C MET A 382 -2.75 31.68 18.85
N ALA A 383 -2.66 31.80 17.53
CA ALA A 383 -2.42 33.07 16.85
C ALA A 383 -3.69 33.92 16.68
N GLN A 384 -4.87 33.39 17.03
CA GLN A 384 -6.18 34.04 16.83
C GLN A 384 -6.41 34.49 15.37
N GLN A 385 -5.98 33.66 14.40
CA GLN A 385 -6.05 33.90 12.96
C GLN A 385 -6.71 32.70 12.25
N PRO A 386 -8.04 32.55 12.33
CA PRO A 386 -8.72 31.42 11.72
C PRO A 386 -8.57 31.40 10.20
N GLN A 387 -8.31 30.23 9.64
CA GLN A 387 -8.35 29.98 8.19
C GLN A 387 -9.66 29.27 7.88
N LEU A 388 -10.53 29.95 7.12
CA LEU A 388 -11.90 29.49 6.90
C LEU A 388 -12.06 28.75 5.57
N GLU A 389 -11.09 28.77 4.66
CA GLU A 389 -11.26 28.26 3.29
C GLU A 389 -11.67 26.78 3.29
N ARG A 390 -11.09 25.99 4.20
CA ARG A 390 -11.45 24.58 4.36
C ARG A 390 -12.83 24.40 5.00
N ALA A 391 -13.17 25.20 6.01
CA ALA A 391 -14.47 25.16 6.67
C ALA A 391 -15.60 25.56 5.69
N GLU A 392 -15.37 26.60 4.89
CA GLU A 392 -16.27 27.04 3.82
C GLU A 392 -16.40 26.00 2.71
N SER A 393 -15.34 25.27 2.39
CA SER A 393 -15.43 24.13 1.45
C SER A 393 -16.32 23.01 1.98
N ILE A 394 -16.27 22.73 3.28
CA ILE A 394 -17.14 21.74 3.94
C ILE A 394 -18.59 22.24 3.99
N LEU A 395 -18.80 23.50 4.41
CA LEU A 395 -20.13 24.12 4.49
C LEU A 395 -20.88 24.09 3.16
N ARG A 396 -20.19 24.23 2.02
CA ARG A 396 -20.80 24.14 0.69
C ARG A 396 -21.54 22.83 0.43
N TYR A 397 -21.12 21.74 1.07
CA TYR A 397 -21.77 20.43 0.98
C TYR A 397 -22.72 20.13 2.15
N MET A 398 -22.83 21.03 3.13
CA MET A 398 -23.80 20.91 4.22
C MET A 398 -25.21 21.34 3.76
N PRO A 399 -26.27 20.88 4.46
CA PRO A 399 -27.66 21.24 4.17
C PRO A 399 -27.87 22.75 4.11
N GLU A 400 -28.90 23.17 3.37
CA GLU A 400 -29.22 24.58 3.17
C GLU A 400 -29.41 25.35 4.49
N SER A 401 -30.01 24.72 5.50
CA SER A 401 -30.17 25.30 6.84
C SER A 401 -28.83 25.68 7.49
N ALA A 402 -27.76 24.92 7.23
CA ALA A 402 -26.43 25.24 7.73
C ALA A 402 -25.79 26.37 6.92
N ARG A 403 -25.99 26.39 5.60
CA ARG A 403 -25.42 27.39 4.69
C ARG A 403 -26.04 28.77 4.84
N LYS A 404 -27.35 28.85 5.09
CA LYS A 404 -28.08 30.12 5.29
C LYS A 404 -27.79 30.77 6.64
N GLN A 405 -27.50 29.96 7.66
CA GLN A 405 -27.21 30.44 9.02
C GLN A 405 -25.97 29.73 9.59
N PRO A 406 -24.78 30.01 9.03
CA PRO A 406 -23.56 29.30 9.42
C PRO A 406 -23.08 29.67 10.83
N GLY A 407 -23.52 30.81 11.36
CA GLY A 407 -23.05 31.35 12.64
C GLY A 407 -21.67 32.00 12.52
N SER A 408 -21.04 32.26 13.66
CA SER A 408 -19.69 32.85 13.76
C SER A 408 -18.73 31.86 14.40
N LEU A 409 -17.45 31.91 14.02
CA LEU A 409 -16.46 30.98 14.56
C LEU A 409 -16.16 31.27 16.04
N ASN A 410 -15.85 32.54 16.37
CA ASN A 410 -15.55 33.07 17.71
C ASN A 410 -14.77 32.09 18.61
N PHE A 411 -13.44 32.07 18.49
CA PHE A 411 -12.61 31.30 19.41
C PHE A 411 -12.76 31.76 20.85
N ARG A 412 -12.65 30.81 21.77
CA ARG A 412 -12.31 31.09 23.17
C ARG A 412 -10.95 31.78 23.24
N ALA A 413 -10.77 32.71 24.18
CA ALA A 413 -9.46 33.27 24.47
C ALA A 413 -8.50 32.15 24.92
N PRO A 414 -7.28 32.04 24.36
CA PRO A 414 -6.30 31.06 24.80
C PRO A 414 -5.97 31.31 26.27
N ALA A 415 -5.79 30.23 27.05
CA ALA A 415 -5.30 30.37 28.42
C ALA A 415 -3.97 31.16 28.44
N ALA A 416 -3.86 32.15 29.32
CA ALA A 416 -2.62 32.88 29.52
C ALA A 416 -1.52 31.89 29.97
N LYS A 417 -0.34 32.00 29.35
CA LYS A 417 0.80 31.12 29.60
C LYS A 417 1.32 31.21 31.04
#